data_AF-A0A1B8S9S3-F1
#
_entry.id   AF-A0A1B8S9S3-F1
#
_cell.length_a   1.000
_cell.length_b   1.000
_cell.length_c   1.000
_cell.angle_alpha   90.00
_cell.angle_beta   90.00
_cell.angle_gamma   90.00
#
_symmetry.space_group_name_H-M   'P 1'
#
loop_
_entity.id
_entity.type
_entity.pdbx_description
1 polymer ?
#
loop_
_entity_poly.entity_id
_entity_poly.type
_entity_poly.pdbx_seq_one_letter_code
_entity_poly.pdbx_strand_id
1 'polypeptide(L)'
;MAAPDRDRSSRTVHARRSIAAMSRTRFTAASAAACISVGALLGAAPAHADEAGFMTYLNTHGYTARYAGDEPIPEPSVRSLGHMICENLRVGRSVEVQQPHYPAWPQFALIAEAAQHELCPGV
;
A
#
# COMPACT_ATOMS: atom_id res chain seq x y z
N MET A 1 -29.75 1.63 -52.61
CA MET A 1 -30.09 0.30 -52.07
C MET A 1 -30.10 0.40 -50.55
N ALA A 2 -31.27 0.23 -49.93
CA ALA A 2 -31.47 0.22 -48.48
C ALA A 2 -31.74 -1.22 -48.00
N ALA A 3 -31.24 -1.55 -46.81
CA ALA A 3 -31.17 -2.90 -46.20
C ALA A 3 -32.52 -3.44 -45.69
N PRO A 4 -32.59 -4.76 -45.36
CA PRO A 4 -33.00 -5.13 -44.00
C PRO A 4 -32.26 -6.39 -43.47
N ASP A 5 -31.76 -6.42 -42.23
CA ASP A 5 -32.45 -6.65 -40.95
C ASP A 5 -33.05 -8.07 -40.78
N ARG A 6 -32.39 -8.88 -39.93
CA ARG A 6 -32.90 -10.10 -39.32
C ARG A 6 -32.20 -10.31 -37.97
N ASP A 7 -32.81 -9.83 -36.90
CA ASP A 7 -32.87 -10.64 -35.68
C ASP A 7 -34.15 -10.32 -34.89
N ARG A 8 -35.10 -11.26 -34.93
CA ARG A 8 -36.36 -11.19 -34.17
C ARG A 8 -36.49 -12.50 -33.40
N SER A 9 -35.80 -12.55 -32.26
CA SER A 9 -35.93 -13.64 -31.30
C SER A 9 -37.25 -13.52 -30.53
N SER A 10 -37.99 -14.61 -30.62
CA SER A 10 -39.31 -14.88 -30.07
C SER A 10 -39.32 -14.95 -28.55
N ARG A 11 -40.37 -14.42 -27.91
CA ARG A 11 -41.39 -15.23 -27.19
C ARG A 11 -42.42 -14.37 -26.47
N THR A 12 -43.66 -14.55 -26.87
CA THR A 12 -44.87 -14.08 -26.22
C THR A 12 -45.44 -15.16 -25.27
N VAL A 13 -46.25 -14.67 -24.32
CA VAL A 13 -47.37 -15.34 -23.62
C VAL A 13 -47.05 -16.22 -22.41
N HIS A 14 -47.36 -15.72 -21.21
CA HIS A 14 -48.47 -16.15 -20.34
C HIS A 14 -48.29 -15.46 -18.97
N ALA A 15 -49.13 -14.48 -18.62
CA ALA A 15 -50.46 -14.67 -18.04
C ALA A 15 -50.43 -15.30 -16.64
N ARG A 16 -51.13 -14.63 -15.71
CA ARG A 16 -51.67 -15.15 -14.43
C ARG A 16 -50.63 -15.22 -13.30
N ARG A 17 -50.90 -14.79 -12.06
CA ARG A 17 -52.14 -14.46 -11.37
C ARG A 17 -51.80 -13.60 -10.15
N SER A 18 -52.71 -12.71 -9.84
CA SER A 18 -52.78 -11.87 -8.65
C SER A 18 -52.76 -12.66 -7.33
N ILE A 19 -52.09 -12.07 -6.35
CA ILE A 19 -52.44 -11.95 -4.91
C ILE A 19 -52.73 -13.24 -4.14
N ALA A 20 -51.77 -13.63 -3.30
CA ALA A 20 -52.01 -14.30 -2.01
C ALA A 20 -51.07 -13.60 -1.00
N ALA A 21 -51.61 -12.66 -0.23
CA ALA A 21 -52.03 -12.86 1.16
C ALA A 21 -50.83 -12.92 2.13
N MET A 22 -50.59 -11.76 2.75
CA MET A 22 -49.87 -11.57 4.00
C MET A 22 -50.24 -12.65 5.03
N SER A 23 -49.24 -13.39 5.50
CA SER A 23 -49.30 -13.99 6.83
C SER A 23 -48.12 -13.45 7.63
N ARG A 24 -48.42 -12.45 8.47
CA ARG A 24 -47.50 -11.84 9.43
C ARG A 24 -47.38 -12.77 10.62
N THR A 25 -46.36 -13.62 10.62
CA THR A 25 -45.99 -14.37 11.83
C THR A 25 -45.46 -13.38 12.85
N ARG A 26 -46.24 -13.16 13.90
CA ARG A 26 -45.84 -12.36 15.07
C ARG A 26 -44.79 -13.15 15.85
N PHE A 27 -43.52 -12.80 15.68
CA PHE A 27 -42.49 -13.17 16.65
C PHE A 27 -42.33 -12.02 17.64
N THR A 28 -42.64 -12.36 18.88
CA THR A 28 -42.61 -11.55 20.10
C THR A 28 -41.19 -11.06 20.41
N ALA A 29 -41.11 -9.81 20.88
CA ALA A 29 -39.90 -9.14 21.33
C ALA A 29 -39.22 -9.84 22.51
N ALA A 30 -37.89 -9.92 22.48
CA ALA A 30 -37.02 -9.65 23.63
C ALA A 30 -35.53 -9.74 23.21
N SER A 31 -34.74 -8.81 23.76
CA SER A 31 -33.26 -8.78 23.78
C SER A 31 -32.58 -8.01 22.63
N ALA A 32 -32.60 -6.69 22.78
CA ALA A 32 -31.60 -5.81 22.22
C ALA A 32 -30.24 -6.10 22.88
N ALA A 33 -29.34 -6.77 22.16
CA ALA A 33 -27.91 -6.68 22.38
C ALA A 33 -27.29 -6.18 21.09
N ALA A 34 -27.06 -4.87 21.03
CA ALA A 34 -26.32 -4.23 19.97
C ALA A 34 -24.87 -4.71 20.01
N CYS A 35 -24.53 -5.74 19.22
CA CYS A 35 -23.15 -6.04 18.91
C CYS A 35 -22.62 -4.97 17.95
N ILE A 36 -22.16 -3.87 18.52
CA ILE A 36 -21.30 -2.90 17.84
C ILE A 36 -19.95 -3.61 17.64
N SER A 37 -19.71 -4.08 16.42
CA SER A 37 -18.35 -4.34 15.95
C SER A 37 -18.23 -3.83 14.52
N VAL A 38 -18.49 -2.53 14.37
CA VAL A 38 -18.09 -1.75 13.20
C VAL A 38 -17.03 -0.77 13.69
N GLY A 39 -15.81 -0.92 13.21
CA GLY A 39 -14.78 0.11 13.35
C GLY A 39 -13.56 -0.27 14.19
N ALA A 40 -12.75 -1.22 13.71
CA ALA A 40 -11.33 -1.24 14.03
C ALA A 40 -10.50 -1.85 12.88
N LEU A 41 -10.93 -1.66 11.64
CA LEU A 41 -9.96 -1.54 10.54
C LEU A 41 -9.68 -0.05 10.43
N LEU A 42 -9.06 0.51 11.47
CA LEU A 42 -8.25 1.72 11.30
C LEU A 42 -7.31 1.34 10.17
N GLY A 43 -7.49 2.00 9.03
CA GLY A 43 -6.60 1.79 7.90
C GLY A 43 -5.18 1.79 8.43
N ALA A 44 -4.39 0.81 8.01
CA ALA A 44 -2.99 1.11 7.84
C ALA A 44 -3.00 2.32 6.90
N ALA A 45 -3.03 3.53 7.47
CA ALA A 45 -2.48 4.68 6.81
C ALA A 45 -1.16 4.15 6.26
N PRO A 46 -0.86 4.34 4.96
CA PRO A 46 0.47 4.01 4.51
C PRO A 46 1.37 4.63 5.57
N ALA A 47 2.19 3.81 6.24
CA ALA A 47 3.21 4.35 7.11
C ALA A 47 3.97 5.25 6.14
N HIS A 48 3.65 6.54 6.16
CA HIS A 48 4.26 7.51 5.28
C HIS A 48 5.68 7.42 5.73
N ALA A 49 6.50 6.70 4.95
CA ALA A 49 7.92 6.57 5.23
C ALA A 49 8.38 8.00 5.48
N ASP A 50 9.02 8.26 6.62
CA ASP A 50 9.29 9.63 7.02
C ASP A 50 10.43 10.14 6.14
N GLU A 51 10.03 10.57 4.95
CA GLU A 51 10.88 11.07 3.90
C GLU A 51 11.63 12.32 4.35
N ALA A 52 11.01 13.13 5.21
CA ALA A 52 11.64 14.29 5.81
C ALA A 52 12.59 13.87 6.94
N GLY A 53 12.17 12.95 7.81
CA GLY A 53 12.96 12.34 8.87
C GLY A 53 14.22 11.68 8.33
N PHE A 54 14.11 10.85 7.30
CA PHE A 54 15.22 10.18 6.62
C PHE A 54 16.28 11.17 6.12
N MET A 55 15.88 12.22 5.40
CA MET A 55 16.82 13.24 4.93
C MET A 55 17.40 14.06 6.08
N THR A 56 16.61 14.34 7.11
CA THR A 56 17.07 15.04 8.32
C THR A 56 18.10 14.22 9.09
N TYR A 57 17.86 12.91 9.24
CA TYR A 57 18.79 11.97 9.85
C TYR A 57 20.12 11.99 9.11
N LEU A 58 20.11 11.81 7.79
CA LEU A 58 21.32 11.85 6.97
C LEU A 58 22.10 13.15 7.16
N ASN A 59 21.42 14.30 7.06
CA ASN A 59 22.07 15.60 7.19
C ASN A 59 22.67 15.84 8.57
N THR A 60 22.04 15.33 9.64
CA THR A 60 22.52 15.47 11.02
C THR A 60 23.60 14.45 11.40
N HIS A 61 23.77 13.38 10.63
CA HIS A 61 24.73 12.30 10.87
C HIS A 61 25.93 12.30 9.90
N GLY A 62 26.18 13.43 9.23
CA GLY A 62 27.39 13.62 8.43
C GLY A 62 27.32 13.05 7.01
N TYR A 63 26.12 12.87 6.46
CA TYR A 63 25.97 12.54 5.05
C TYR A 63 26.52 13.67 4.16
N THR A 64 27.39 13.33 3.22
CA THR A 64 28.08 14.31 2.35
C THR A 64 27.37 14.52 1.01
N ALA A 65 26.41 13.66 0.68
CA ALA A 65 25.74 13.64 -0.62
C ALA A 65 26.73 13.61 -1.80
N ARG A 66 27.78 12.77 -1.68
CA ARG A 66 28.80 12.54 -2.72
C ARG A 66 28.93 11.06 -3.07
N TYR A 67 29.02 10.75 -4.35
CA TYR A 67 29.44 9.43 -4.82
C TYR A 67 30.94 9.22 -4.51
N ALA A 68 31.42 7.99 -4.68
CA ALA A 68 32.83 7.65 -4.49
C ALA A 68 33.80 8.47 -5.38
N GLY A 69 33.32 9.00 -6.53
CA GLY A 69 34.06 9.90 -7.41
C GLY A 69 33.94 11.39 -7.07
N ASP A 70 33.35 11.72 -5.91
CA ASP A 70 33.07 13.09 -5.44
C ASP A 70 32.00 13.86 -6.24
N GLU A 71 31.30 13.20 -7.17
CA GLU A 71 30.14 13.80 -7.84
C GLU A 71 28.95 13.98 -6.87
N PRO A 72 28.19 15.09 -6.97
CA PRO A 72 27.01 15.29 -6.15
C PRO A 72 25.94 14.23 -6.40
N ILE A 73 25.37 13.70 -5.33
CA ILE A 73 24.23 12.77 -5.39
C ILE A 73 22.94 13.60 -5.34
N PRO A 74 22.04 13.50 -6.35
CA PRO A 74 20.73 14.12 -6.27
C PRO A 74 19.91 13.52 -5.13
N GLU A 75 19.23 14.37 -4.36
CA GLU A 75 18.38 13.94 -3.24
C GLU A 75 17.36 12.84 -3.62
N PRO A 76 16.66 12.89 -4.78
CA PRO A 76 15.75 11.81 -5.16
C PRO A 76 16.42 10.44 -5.32
N SER A 77 17.69 10.41 -5.71
CA SER A 77 18.47 9.16 -5.80
C SER A 77 18.75 8.58 -4.41
N VAL A 78 19.03 9.44 -3.43
CA VAL A 78 19.24 9.03 -2.02
C VAL A 78 17.96 8.44 -1.44
N ARG A 79 16.83 9.12 -1.62
CA ARG A 79 15.50 8.63 -1.20
C ARG A 79 15.17 7.29 -1.84
N SER A 80 15.39 7.17 -3.15
CA SER A 80 15.17 5.92 -3.89
C SER A 80 16.02 4.77 -3.35
N LEU A 81 17.29 5.04 -3.04
CA LEU A 81 18.17 4.03 -2.42
C LEU A 81 17.68 3.63 -1.03
N GLY A 82 17.28 4.58 -0.19
CA GLY A 82 16.70 4.30 1.13
C GLY A 82 15.53 3.32 1.05
N HIS A 83 14.58 3.55 0.12
CA HIS A 83 13.47 2.61 -0.13
C HIS A 83 13.93 1.25 -0.63
N MET A 84 14.89 1.18 -1.57
CA MET A 84 15.41 -0.10 -2.03
C MET A 84 16.06 -0.91 -0.91
N ILE A 85 16.82 -0.24 -0.02
CA ILE A 85 17.42 -0.90 1.15
C ILE A 85 16.32 -1.46 2.04
N CYS A 86 15.31 -0.65 2.29
CA CYS A 86 14.16 -0.97 3.12
C CYS A 86 13.40 -2.22 2.63
N GLU A 87 13.11 -2.28 1.32
CA GLU A 87 12.47 -3.45 0.72
C GLU A 87 13.33 -4.71 0.81
N ASN A 88 14.66 -4.59 0.63
CA ASN A 88 15.57 -5.71 0.79
C ASN A 88 15.62 -6.22 2.24
N LEU A 89 15.59 -5.32 3.23
CA LEU A 89 15.55 -5.69 4.65
C LEU A 89 14.25 -6.45 4.99
N ARG A 90 13.10 -6.00 4.47
CA ARG A 90 11.80 -6.68 4.67
C ARG A 90 11.79 -8.12 4.17
N VAL A 91 12.62 -8.46 3.18
CA VAL A 91 12.76 -9.85 2.67
C VAL A 91 13.97 -10.59 3.23
N GLY A 92 14.58 -10.07 4.30
CA GLY A 92 15.66 -10.74 5.04
C GLY A 92 17.05 -10.58 4.43
N ARG A 93 17.27 -9.63 3.51
CA ARG A 93 18.61 -9.32 2.99
C ARG A 93 19.28 -8.29 3.88
N SER A 94 20.29 -8.71 4.64
CA SER A 94 21.02 -7.83 5.54
C SER A 94 21.78 -6.72 4.80
N VAL A 95 22.12 -5.64 5.50
CA VAL A 95 22.87 -4.50 4.94
C VAL A 95 24.22 -4.96 4.37
N GLU A 96 24.89 -5.88 5.05
CA GLU A 96 26.21 -6.41 4.67
C GLU A 96 26.15 -7.19 3.36
N VAL A 97 25.03 -7.87 3.08
CA VAL A 97 24.80 -8.56 1.82
C VAL A 97 24.51 -7.58 0.69
N GLN A 98 23.86 -6.45 0.98
CA GLN A 98 23.52 -5.44 -0.02
C GLN A 98 24.72 -4.56 -0.40
N GLN A 99 25.52 -4.12 0.58
CA GLN A 99 26.57 -3.10 0.41
C GLN A 99 27.56 -3.36 -0.75
N PRO A 100 28.05 -4.59 -1.00
CA PRO A 100 28.96 -4.87 -2.12
C PRO A 100 28.37 -4.55 -3.51
N HIS A 101 27.04 -4.47 -3.62
CA HIS A 101 26.35 -4.13 -4.88
C HIS A 101 26.27 -2.62 -5.14
N TYR A 102 26.70 -1.78 -4.20
CA TYR A 102 26.63 -0.32 -4.28
C TYR A 102 28.01 0.34 -4.11
N PRO A 103 29.04 -0.03 -4.90
CA PRO A 103 30.40 0.47 -4.73
C PRO A 103 30.55 1.99 -4.94
N ALA A 104 29.63 2.60 -5.70
CA ALA A 104 29.61 4.05 -5.91
C ALA A 104 29.08 4.84 -4.70
N TRP A 105 28.50 4.19 -3.69
CA TRP A 105 27.84 4.80 -2.55
C TRP A 105 28.69 4.65 -1.28
N PRO A 106 29.68 5.53 -1.04
CA PRO A 106 30.64 5.36 0.06
C PRO A 106 30.00 5.40 1.44
N GLN A 107 28.86 6.08 1.59
CA GLN A 107 28.09 6.17 2.83
C GLN A 107 26.86 5.25 2.84
N PHE A 108 26.88 4.14 2.07
CA PHE A 108 25.77 3.18 2.01
C PHE A 108 25.30 2.73 3.39
N ALA A 109 26.23 2.45 4.32
CA ALA A 109 25.89 2.03 5.67
C ALA A 109 25.09 3.09 6.44
N LEU A 110 25.45 4.37 6.32
CA LEU A 110 24.69 5.48 6.93
C LEU A 110 23.30 5.64 6.30
N ILE A 111 23.20 5.44 4.99
CA ILE A 111 21.91 5.45 4.27
C ILE A 111 21.02 4.29 4.74
N ALA A 112 21.61 3.11 4.96
CA ALA A 112 20.89 1.95 5.47
C ALA A 112 20.42 2.14 6.92
N GLU A 113 21.26 2.73 7.78
CA GLU A 113 20.91 3.10 9.15
C GLU A 113 19.73 4.08 9.16
N ALA A 114 19.82 5.18 8.41
CA ALA A 114 18.73 6.15 8.28
C ALA A 114 17.42 5.49 7.76
N ALA A 115 17.51 4.57 6.80
CA ALA A 115 16.35 3.86 6.27
C ALA A 115 15.70 2.96 7.33
N GLN A 116 16.48 2.22 8.12
CA GLN A 116 15.97 1.40 9.23
C GLN A 116 15.26 2.24 10.30
N HIS A 117 15.80 3.41 10.62
CA HIS A 117 15.22 4.31 11.61
C HIS A 117 13.93 4.99 11.12
N GLU A 118 13.93 5.51 9.89
CA GLU A 118 12.92 6.48 9.44
C GLU A 118 11.95 5.91 8.38
N LEU A 119 12.38 4.92 7.58
CA LEU A 119 11.60 4.35 6.47
C LEU A 119 11.04 2.94 6.77
N CYS A 120 11.74 2.13 7.56
CA CYS A 120 11.34 0.76 7.97
C CYS A 120 11.61 0.50 9.45
N PRO A 121 10.95 1.24 10.38
CA PRO A 121 11.12 0.95 11.78
C PRO A 121 10.70 -0.51 12.10
N GLY A 122 11.60 -1.25 12.76
CA GLY A 122 11.35 -2.61 13.22
C GLY A 122 11.63 -3.74 12.22
N VAL A 123 12.29 -3.44 11.09
CA VAL A 123 12.93 -4.48 10.26
C VAL A 123 14.21 -5.01 10.88
#